data_AF-A0A1H9U209-F1
#
_entry.id   AF-A0A1H9U209-F1
#
_cell.length_a   1.000
_cell.length_b   1.000
_cell.length_c   1.000
_cell.angle_alpha   90.00
_cell.angle_beta   90.00
_cell.angle_gamma   90.00
#
_symmetry.space_group_name_H-M   'P 1'
#
loop_
_entity.id
_entity.type
_entity.pdbx_description
1 polymer ?
#
loop_
_entity_poly.entity_id
_entity_poly.type
_entity_poly.pdbx_seq_one_letter_code
_entity_poly.pdbx_strand_id
1 'polypeptide(L)'
;MIAGSIAILYALGRGTAWLINWRDARAQSRAAKLQAWHDELQTREAKQDERDRKYQQHIETQLRRQAVEIRVLRRAFDLVAEPLRRHEPDHPNLKMAQNMLDRAFPLDPGLPEDIAVLMSMIDEPAASAELL
;
A
#
# COMPACT_ATOMS: atom_id res chain seq x y z
N MET A 1 -12.69 -78.67 7.52
CA MET A 1 -11.53 -77.76 7.35
C MET A 1 -11.79 -76.58 6.40
N ILE A 2 -12.79 -76.63 5.51
CA ILE A 2 -13.05 -75.57 4.51
C ILE A 2 -13.66 -74.28 5.11
N ALA A 3 -14.50 -74.40 6.15
CA ALA A 3 -15.14 -73.24 6.79
C ALA A 3 -14.16 -72.29 7.50
N GLY A 4 -13.08 -72.81 8.08
CA GLY A 4 -12.03 -72.01 8.73
C GLY A 4 -11.20 -71.20 7.73
N SER A 5 -10.94 -71.77 6.55
CA SER A 5 -10.19 -71.12 5.46
C SER A 5 -10.95 -69.92 4.88
N ILE A 6 -12.26 -70.06 4.71
CA ILE A 6 -13.14 -68.98 4.18
C ILE A 6 -13.25 -67.84 5.20
N ALA A 7 -13.35 -68.15 6.50
CA ALA A 7 -13.39 -67.13 7.55
C ALA A 7 -12.11 -66.30 7.63
N ILE A 8 -10.94 -66.93 7.46
CA ILE A 8 -9.64 -66.25 7.45
C ILE A 8 -9.52 -65.32 6.23
N LEU A 9 -9.91 -65.78 5.04
CA LEU A 9 -9.91 -64.96 3.83
C LEU A 9 -10.87 -63.76 3.93
N TYR A 10 -12.05 -63.97 4.52
CA TYR A 10 -13.02 -62.88 4.74
C TYR A 10 -12.51 -61.84 5.75
N ALA A 11 -11.87 -62.29 6.84
CA ALA A 11 -11.27 -61.41 7.83
C ALA A 11 -10.10 -60.60 7.24
N LEU A 12 -9.26 -61.23 6.42
CA LEU A 12 -8.19 -60.56 5.67
C LEU A 12 -8.75 -59.50 4.71
N GLY A 13 -9.77 -59.84 3.92
CA GLY A 13 -10.40 -58.91 2.97
C GLY A 13 -11.05 -57.69 3.64
N ARG A 14 -11.71 -57.90 4.80
CA ARG A 14 -12.24 -56.77 5.60
C ARG A 14 -11.15 -55.94 6.26
N GLY A 15 -10.08 -56.57 6.75
CA GLY A 15 -8.95 -55.87 7.35
C GLY A 15 -8.23 -54.95 6.36
N THR A 16 -8.02 -55.41 5.14
CA THR A 16 -7.41 -54.60 4.07
C THR A 16 -8.33 -53.46 3.63
N ALA A 17 -9.64 -53.72 3.49
CA ALA A 17 -10.61 -52.69 3.12
C ALA A 17 -10.72 -51.59 4.19
N TRP A 18 -10.69 -51.95 5.47
CA TRP A 18 -10.70 -51.00 6.59
C TRP A 18 -9.43 -50.12 6.60
N LEU A 19 -8.26 -50.72 6.37
CA LEU A 19 -6.98 -49.99 6.35
C LEU A 19 -6.93 -48.95 5.21
N ILE A 20 -7.44 -49.32 4.03
CA ILE A 20 -7.52 -48.43 2.86
C ILE A 20 -8.48 -47.27 3.15
N ASN A 21 -9.70 -47.57 3.62
CA ASN A 21 -10.69 -46.54 3.92
C ASN A 21 -10.23 -45.58 5.03
N TRP A 22 -9.48 -46.08 6.03
CA TRP A 22 -8.90 -45.24 7.08
C TRP A 22 -7.81 -44.29 6.53
N ARG A 23 -6.97 -44.77 5.60
CA ARG A 23 -5.98 -43.92 4.93
C ARG A 23 -6.65 -42.85 4.06
N ASP A 24 -7.70 -43.21 3.32
CA ASP A 24 -8.44 -42.27 2.48
C ASP A 24 -9.17 -41.21 3.30
N ALA A 25 -9.84 -41.60 4.39
CA ALA A 25 -10.46 -40.64 5.32
C ALA A 25 -9.40 -39.69 5.93
N ARG A 26 -8.21 -40.19 6.24
CA ARG A 26 -7.10 -39.36 6.74
C ARG A 26 -6.54 -38.43 5.66
N ALA A 27 -6.47 -38.88 4.41
CA ALA A 27 -6.05 -38.05 3.28
C ALA A 27 -7.08 -36.94 2.98
N GLN A 28 -8.37 -37.27 2.96
CA GLN A 28 -9.46 -36.32 2.77
C GLN A 28 -9.50 -35.27 3.89
N SER A 29 -9.31 -35.66 5.15
CA SER A 29 -9.27 -34.69 6.26
C SER A 29 -8.07 -33.74 6.20
N ARG A 30 -6.92 -34.20 5.69
CA ARG A 30 -5.74 -33.34 5.44
C ARG A 30 -5.98 -32.39 4.27
N ALA A 31 -6.53 -32.89 3.17
CA ALA A 31 -6.87 -32.08 2.01
C ALA A 31 -7.92 -31.01 2.37
N ALA A 32 -8.95 -31.36 3.14
CA ALA A 32 -9.97 -30.42 3.60
C ALA A 32 -9.38 -29.32 4.52
N LYS A 33 -8.45 -29.67 5.42
CA LYS A 33 -7.74 -28.69 6.25
C LYS A 33 -6.85 -27.76 5.44
N LEU A 34 -6.14 -28.30 4.45
CA LEU A 34 -5.32 -27.50 3.55
C LEU A 34 -6.18 -26.54 2.73
N GLN A 35 -7.32 -27.01 2.21
CA GLN A 35 -8.25 -26.17 1.46
C GLN A 35 -8.80 -25.05 2.34
N ALA A 36 -9.29 -25.38 3.55
CA ALA A 36 -9.80 -24.37 4.48
C ALA A 36 -8.73 -23.32 4.84
N TRP A 37 -7.46 -23.75 4.98
CA TRP A 37 -6.37 -22.83 5.23
C TRP A 37 -6.05 -21.94 4.01
N HIS A 38 -6.08 -22.49 2.80
CA HIS A 38 -5.93 -21.70 1.57
C HIS A 38 -7.06 -20.66 1.43
N ASP A 39 -8.30 -21.08 1.66
CA ASP A 39 -9.47 -20.19 1.59
C ASP A 39 -9.36 -19.07 2.65
N GLU A 40 -8.91 -19.39 3.86
CA GLU A 40 -8.67 -18.40 4.90
C GLU A 40 -7.56 -17.43 4.54
N LEU A 41 -6.42 -17.93 4.04
CA LEU A 41 -5.29 -17.10 3.61
C LEU A 41 -5.70 -16.16 2.47
N GLN A 42 -6.36 -16.70 1.45
CA GLN A 42 -6.85 -15.91 0.32
C GLN A 42 -7.84 -14.82 0.77
N THR A 43 -8.70 -15.14 1.74
CA THR A 43 -9.62 -14.15 2.32
C THR A 43 -8.88 -13.07 3.09
N ARG A 44 -7.82 -13.42 3.84
CA ARG A 44 -7.01 -12.46 4.60
C ARG A 44 -6.20 -11.56 3.66
N GLU A 45 -5.57 -12.13 2.65
CA GLU A 45 -4.83 -11.38 1.62
C GLU A 45 -5.75 -10.42 0.89
N ALA A 46 -6.92 -10.87 0.41
CA ALA A 46 -7.88 -10.01 -0.27
C ALA A 46 -8.34 -8.83 0.60
N LYS A 47 -8.58 -9.07 1.90
CA LYS A 47 -8.93 -7.99 2.85
C LYS A 47 -7.77 -7.03 3.09
N GLN A 48 -6.54 -7.53 3.11
CA GLN A 48 -5.36 -6.70 3.28
C GLN A 48 -5.14 -5.82 2.05
N ASP A 49 -5.18 -6.40 0.85
CA ASP A 49 -5.07 -5.68 -0.41
C ASP A 49 -6.15 -4.59 -0.54
N GLU A 50 -7.38 -4.88 -0.15
CA GLU A 50 -8.46 -3.89 -0.17
C GLU A 50 -8.20 -2.74 0.80
N ARG A 51 -7.72 -3.04 2.02
CA ARG A 51 -7.36 -2.02 3.00
C ARG A 51 -6.20 -1.15 2.52
N ASP A 52 -5.17 -1.77 1.95
CA ASP A 52 -3.98 -1.07 1.49
C ASP A 52 -4.32 -0.15 0.30
N ARG A 53 -5.14 -0.63 -0.65
CA ARG A 53 -5.65 0.21 -1.75
C ARG A 53 -6.48 1.39 -1.24
N LYS A 54 -7.39 1.17 -0.30
CA LYS A 54 -8.20 2.26 0.29
C LYS A 54 -7.33 3.28 1.02
N TYR A 55 -6.32 2.80 1.75
CA TYR A 55 -5.39 3.67 2.47
C TYR A 55 -4.55 4.52 1.51
N GLN A 56 -4.02 3.92 0.44
CA GLN A 56 -3.30 4.63 -0.62
C GLN A 56 -4.19 5.70 -1.27
N GLN A 57 -5.39 5.33 -1.71
CA GLN A 57 -6.35 6.28 -2.31
C GLN A 57 -6.69 7.43 -1.36
N HIS A 58 -6.85 7.13 -0.06
CA HIS A 58 -7.14 8.14 0.94
C HIS A 58 -5.98 9.12 1.11
N ILE A 59 -4.74 8.62 1.22
CA ILE A 59 -3.54 9.46 1.31
C ILE A 59 -3.38 10.31 0.06
N GLU A 60 -3.49 9.72 -1.13
CA GLU A 60 -3.37 10.46 -2.39
C GLU A 60 -4.39 11.60 -2.48
N THR A 61 -5.62 11.33 -2.04
CA THR A 61 -6.68 12.35 -2.02
C THR A 61 -6.34 13.47 -1.03
N GLN A 62 -5.85 13.14 0.16
CA GLN A 62 -5.44 14.15 1.15
C GLN A 62 -4.25 14.98 0.66
N LEU A 63 -3.26 14.35 0.04
CA LEU A 63 -2.08 15.03 -0.51
C LEU A 63 -2.48 15.99 -1.63
N ARG A 64 -3.32 15.56 -2.58
CA ARG A 64 -3.84 16.44 -3.65
C ARG A 64 -4.60 17.62 -3.08
N ARG A 65 -5.46 17.38 -2.08
CA ARG A 65 -6.21 18.45 -1.41
C ARG A 65 -5.28 19.46 -0.74
N GLN A 66 -4.30 18.99 0.04
CA GLN A 66 -3.31 19.85 0.69
C GLN A 66 -2.49 20.65 -0.33
N ALA A 67 -2.08 20.03 -1.43
CA ALA A 67 -1.35 20.71 -2.50
C ALA A 67 -2.15 21.88 -3.10
N VAL A 68 -3.46 21.68 -3.32
CA VAL A 68 -4.36 22.74 -3.78
C VAL A 68 -4.53 23.83 -2.71
N GLU A 69 -4.80 23.47 -1.46
CA GLU A 69 -4.98 24.44 -0.35
C GLU A 69 -3.73 25.32 -0.18
N ILE A 70 -2.55 24.71 -0.21
CA ILE A 70 -1.25 25.40 -0.15
C ILE A 70 -1.06 26.36 -1.34
N ARG A 71 -1.40 25.92 -2.56
CA ARG A 71 -1.28 26.76 -3.76
C ARG A 71 -2.19 27.98 -3.67
N VAL A 72 -3.42 27.80 -3.19
CA VAL A 72 -4.38 28.88 -2.99
C VAL A 72 -3.88 29.86 -1.92
N LEU A 73 -3.34 29.36 -0.81
CA LEU A 73 -2.78 30.20 0.26
C LEU A 73 -1.62 31.06 -0.24
N ARG A 74 -0.67 30.49 -1.00
CA ARG A 74 0.41 31.26 -1.61
C ARG A 74 -0.11 32.33 -2.55
N ARG A 75 -1.06 31.98 -3.43
CA ARG A 75 -1.64 32.94 -4.37
C ARG A 75 -2.39 34.06 -3.66
N ALA A 76 -3.14 33.74 -2.60
CA ALA A 76 -3.81 34.72 -1.77
C ALA A 76 -2.82 35.67 -1.10
N PHE A 77 -1.70 35.15 -0.59
CA PHE A 77 -0.64 35.97 -0.05
C PHE A 77 -0.05 36.91 -1.11
N ASP A 78 0.30 36.42 -2.30
CA ASP A 78 0.86 37.26 -3.37
C ASP A 78 -0.08 38.41 -3.73
N LEU A 79 -1.39 38.13 -3.85
CA LEU A 79 -2.42 39.12 -4.15
C LEU A 79 -2.54 40.22 -3.08
N VAL A 80 -2.29 39.89 -1.82
CA VAL A 80 -2.35 40.84 -0.70
C VAL A 80 -1.01 41.55 -0.50
N ALA A 81 0.10 40.83 -0.66
CA ALA A 81 1.45 41.35 -0.45
C ALA A 81 1.87 42.33 -1.54
N GLU A 82 1.40 42.17 -2.78
CA GLU A 82 1.75 43.08 -3.89
C GLU A 82 1.25 44.53 -3.69
N PRO A 83 -0.03 44.79 -3.36
CA PRO A 83 -0.48 46.15 -3.03
C PRO A 83 0.14 46.67 -1.73
N LEU A 84 0.36 45.81 -0.72
CA LEU A 84 1.03 46.22 0.53
C LEU A 84 2.47 46.67 0.28
N ARG A 85 3.23 45.97 -0.58
CA ARG A 85 4.59 46.37 -0.97
C ARG A 85 4.64 47.70 -1.72
N ARG A 86 3.57 48.06 -2.45
CA ARG A 86 3.48 49.38 -3.09
C ARG A 86 3.29 50.52 -2.08
N HIS A 87 2.62 50.26 -0.96
CA HIS A 87 2.39 51.25 0.09
C HIS A 87 3.53 51.32 1.10
N GLU A 88 4.06 50.17 1.54
CA GLU A 88 5.13 50.06 2.54
C GLU A 88 6.22 49.07 2.08
N PRO A 89 7.13 49.50 1.20
CA PRO A 89 8.10 48.61 0.56
C PRO A 89 9.16 48.03 1.52
N ASP A 90 9.50 48.75 2.59
CA ASP A 90 10.55 48.35 3.55
C ASP A 90 10.01 47.71 4.83
N HIS A 91 8.74 47.32 4.87
CA HIS A 91 8.18 46.73 6.07
C HIS A 91 8.84 45.36 6.39
N PRO A 92 9.52 45.20 7.54
CA PRO A 92 10.34 44.02 7.83
C PRO A 92 9.50 42.73 7.88
N ASN A 93 8.25 42.80 8.34
CA ASN A 93 7.37 41.63 8.39
C ASN A 93 6.97 41.12 7.01
N LEU A 94 6.86 41.98 5.99
CA LEU A 94 6.54 41.56 4.61
C LEU A 94 7.71 40.80 4.00
N LYS A 95 8.94 41.31 4.21
CA LYS A 95 10.17 40.64 3.79
C LYS A 95 10.35 39.30 4.49
N MET A 96 10.07 39.23 5.79
CA MET A 96 10.15 37.99 6.56
C MET A 96 9.11 36.95 6.11
N ALA A 97 7.86 37.38 5.88
CA ALA A 97 6.81 36.49 5.37
C ALA A 97 7.13 35.96 3.96
N GLN A 98 7.66 36.79 3.07
CA GLN A 98 8.13 36.35 1.76
C GLN A 98 9.25 35.30 1.87
N ASN A 99 10.26 35.55 2.71
CA ASN A 99 11.35 34.59 2.91
C ASN A 99 10.85 33.24 3.48
N MET A 100 9.86 33.27 4.37
CA MET A 100 9.23 32.04 4.89
C MET A 100 8.50 31.28 3.79
N LEU A 101 7.78 31.97 2.91
CA LEU A 101 7.07 31.36 1.79
C LEU A 101 8.01 30.81 0.72
N ASP A 102 9.08 31.54 0.38
CA ASP A 102 10.08 31.08 -0.59
C ASP A 102 10.80 29.82 -0.10
N ARG A 103 11.05 29.72 1.22
CA ARG A 103 11.61 28.52 1.84
C ARG A 103 10.61 27.36 1.91
N ALA A 104 9.34 27.64 2.21
CA ALA A 104 8.30 26.63 2.30
C ALA A 104 7.86 26.10 0.92
N PHE A 105 7.97 26.93 -0.13
CA PHE A 105 7.48 26.66 -1.48
C PHE A 105 8.53 27.02 -2.55
N PRO A 106 9.60 26.22 -2.70
CA PRO A 106 10.68 26.50 -3.63
C PRO A 106 10.28 26.34 -5.12
N LEU A 107 9.19 25.62 -5.40
CA LEU A 107 8.75 25.32 -6.77
C LEU A 107 7.68 26.33 -7.25
N ASP A 108 7.76 26.67 -8.55
CA ASP A 108 6.91 27.68 -9.20
C ASP A 108 5.46 27.17 -9.39
N PRO A 109 4.42 27.93 -8.96
CA PRO A 109 3.00 27.56 -9.08
C PRO A 109 2.48 27.33 -10.51
N GLY A 110 3.23 27.70 -11.55
CA GLY A 110 2.90 27.46 -12.96
C GLY A 110 3.32 26.09 -13.50
N LEU A 111 4.14 25.32 -12.76
CA LEU A 111 4.63 24.02 -13.21
C LEU A 111 3.55 22.93 -13.08
N PRO A 112 3.25 22.19 -14.16
CA PRO A 112 2.45 20.97 -14.09
C PRO A 112 3.03 20.00 -13.05
N GLU A 113 2.17 19.31 -12.29
CA GLU A 113 2.55 18.43 -11.17
C GLU A 113 3.64 17.40 -11.57
N ASP A 114 3.62 16.92 -12.82
CA ASP A 114 4.61 15.97 -13.33
C ASP A 114 6.05 16.54 -13.38
N ILE A 115 6.20 17.85 -13.62
CA ILE A 115 7.53 18.49 -13.78
C ILE A 115 8.11 18.89 -12.42
N ALA A 116 7.27 19.29 -11.47
CA ALA A 116 7.69 19.58 -10.10
C ALA A 116 8.32 18.36 -9.41
N VAL A 117 7.74 17.17 -9.63
CA VAL A 117 8.28 15.89 -9.14
C VAL A 117 9.61 15.58 -9.84
N LEU A 118 9.67 15.68 -11.18
CA LEU A 118 10.90 15.47 -11.94
C LEU A 118 12.05 16.41 -11.53
N MET A 119 11.77 17.69 -11.24
CA MET A 119 12.80 18.64 -10.80
C MET A 119 13.28 18.35 -9.37
N SER A 120 12.38 17.93 -8.47
CA SER A 120 12.77 17.53 -7.12
C SER A 120 13.69 16.29 -7.10
N MET A 121 13.61 15.43 -8.11
CA MET A 121 14.51 14.28 -8.28
C MET A 121 15.87 14.65 -8.89
N ILE A 122 15.99 15.80 -9.56
CA ILE A 122 17.24 16.27 -10.17
C ILE A 122 18.15 16.95 -9.12
N ASP A 123 17.56 17.54 -8.08
CA ASP A 123 18.29 18.20 -6.99
C ASP A 123 18.80 17.22 -5.90
N GLU A 124 18.42 15.93 -5.93
CA GLU A 124 19.15 14.93 -5.15
C GLU A 124 20.51 14.65 -5.83
N PRO A 125 21.65 14.99 -5.19
CA PRO A 125 22.93 14.57 -5.74
C PRO A 125 22.93 13.05 -5.79
N ALA A 126 23.34 12.50 -6.93
CA ALA A 126 23.52 11.08 -7.17
C ALA A 126 24.48 10.45 -6.15
N ALA A 127 24.03 10.21 -4.93
CA ALA A 127 24.75 9.55 -3.85
C ALA A 127 24.34 8.07 -3.77
N SER A 128 24.15 7.44 -4.93
CA SER A 128 23.83 6.02 -5.03
C SER A 128 24.46 5.41 -6.28
N ALA A 129 25.72 5.75 -6.56
CA ALA A 129 26.49 5.13 -7.64
C ALA A 129 27.92 4.76 -7.23
N GLU A 130 28.17 4.50 -5.95
CA GLU A 130 29.39 3.80 -5.49
C GLU A 130 29.02 2.68 -4.51
N LEU A 131 28.50 1.60 -5.06
CA LEU A 131 28.69 0.25 -4.52
C LEU A 131 28.96 -0.69 -5.70
N LEU A 132 30.25 -0.83 -6.02
CA LEU A 132 30.84 -2.07 -6.53
C LEU A 132 32.04 -2.43 -5.66
#